data_AF-A0A522Y2N5-F1
#
_entry.id   AF-A0A522Y2N5-F1
#
_cell.length_a   1.000
_cell.length_b   1.000
_cell.length_c   1.000
_cell.angle_alpha   90.00
_cell.angle_beta   90.00
_cell.angle_gamma   90.00
#
_symmetry.space_group_name_H-M   'P 1'
#
loop_
_entity.id
_entity.type
_entity.pdbx_description
1 polymer ?
#
loop_
_entity_poly.entity_id
_entity_poly.type
_entity_poly.pdbx_seq_one_letter_code
_entity_poly.pdbx_strand_id
1 'polypeptide(L)'
;MIELERRLQDRFPHWFRGRRARLARPLVRGLQRWSRIDALDGFLARNGDARGLALARRALAFLGVSPVVTGGLQHVPPRGACLIVANHPSGALDALA
;
A
#
# COMPACT_ATOMS: atom_id res chain seq x y z
N MET A 1 -18.75 -1.32 4.91
CA MET A 1 -18.76 -1.80 3.50
C MET A 1 -17.33 -1.63 2.99
N ILE A 2 -16.74 -2.68 2.41
CA ILE A 2 -15.31 -2.68 2.08
C ILE A 2 -15.04 -1.66 0.96
N GLU A 3 -14.00 -0.84 1.07
CA GLU A 3 -13.75 0.28 0.15
C GLU A 3 -13.62 -0.19 -1.30
N LEU A 4 -12.92 -1.31 -1.53
CA LEU A 4 -12.83 -1.92 -2.86
C LEU A 4 -14.17 -2.54 -3.30
N GLU A 5 -14.99 -3.11 -2.40
CA GLU A 5 -16.34 -3.58 -2.74
C GLU A 5 -17.23 -2.41 -3.20
N ARG A 6 -17.15 -1.26 -2.50
CA ARG A 6 -17.85 -0.03 -2.87
C ARG A 6 -17.41 0.47 -4.24
N ARG A 7 -16.10 0.59 -4.47
CA ARG A 7 -15.56 1.02 -5.79
C ARG A 7 -15.96 0.09 -6.93
N LEU A 8 -15.96 -1.22 -6.69
CA LEU A 8 -16.42 -2.21 -7.67
C LEU A 8 -17.93 -2.13 -7.91
N GLN A 9 -18.73 -1.84 -6.88
CA GLN A 9 -20.17 -1.61 -7.02
C GLN A 9 -20.46 -0.34 -7.83
N ASP A 10 -19.71 0.73 -7.58
CA ASP A 10 -19.85 2.00 -8.31
C ASP A 10 -19.42 1.86 -9.78
N ARG A 11 -18.34 1.12 -10.04
CA ARG A 11 -17.79 0.90 -11.40
C ARG A 11 -18.58 -0.14 -12.20
N PHE A 12 -19.01 -1.23 -11.55
CA PHE A 12 -19.69 -2.37 -12.19
C PHE A 12 -20.97 -2.77 -11.45
N PRO A 13 -21.98 -1.89 -11.40
CA PRO A 13 -23.19 -2.11 -10.61
C PRO A 13 -23.98 -3.36 -11.03
N HIS A 14 -23.89 -3.76 -12.30
CA HIS A 14 -24.57 -4.93 -12.84
C HIS A 14 -24.04 -6.27 -12.31
N TRP A 15 -22.82 -6.33 -11.78
CA TRP A 15 -22.26 -7.54 -11.14
C TRP A 15 -22.85 -7.78 -9.75
N PHE A 16 -23.30 -6.70 -9.09
CA PHE A 16 -23.81 -6.73 -7.72
C PHE A 16 -25.34 -6.70 -7.65
N ARG A 17 -26.04 -6.94 -8.76
CA ARG A 17 -27.50 -7.07 -8.83
C ARG A 17 -27.94 -8.51 -9.09
N GLY A 18 -29.11 -8.88 -8.57
CA GLY A 18 -29.76 -10.16 -8.85
C GLY A 18 -28.94 -11.40 -8.44
N ARG A 19 -29.04 -12.47 -9.24
CA ARG A 19 -28.39 -13.77 -8.95
C ARG A 19 -26.86 -13.69 -8.96
N ARG A 20 -26.27 -12.77 -9.74
CA ARG A 20 -24.81 -12.53 -9.83
C ARG A 20 -24.23 -11.94 -8.55
N ALA A 21 -25.01 -11.13 -7.82
CA ALA A 21 -24.59 -10.54 -6.55
C ALA A 21 -24.20 -11.58 -5.49
N ARG A 22 -24.84 -12.76 -5.52
CA ARG A 22 -24.58 -13.87 -4.59
C ARG A 22 -23.20 -14.50 -4.81
N LEU A 23 -22.63 -14.37 -6.01
CA LEU A 23 -21.30 -14.87 -6.35
C LEU A 23 -20.25 -13.74 -6.27
N ALA A 24 -20.58 -12.54 -6.76
CA ALA A 24 -19.65 -11.42 -6.79
C ALA A 24 -19.19 -10.99 -5.39
N ARG A 25 -20.11 -10.90 -4.42
CA ARG A 25 -19.78 -10.47 -3.04
C ARG A 25 -18.77 -11.40 -2.34
N PRO A 26 -18.96 -12.74 -2.28
CA PRO A 26 -17.98 -13.61 -1.65
C PRO A 26 -16.65 -13.68 -2.42
N LEU A 27 -16.67 -13.58 -3.75
CA LEU A 27 -15.43 -13.56 -4.56
C LEU A 27 -14.58 -12.32 -4.27
N VAL A 28 -15.20 -11.14 -4.23
CA VAL A 28 -14.49 -9.89 -3.92
C VAL A 28 -13.88 -9.95 -2.51
N ARG A 29 -14.63 -10.46 -1.53
CA ARG A 29 -14.12 -10.68 -0.16
C ARG A 29 -12.98 -11.69 -0.11
N GLY A 30 -13.05 -12.75 -0.91
CA GLY A 30 -11.99 -13.75 -1.02
C GLY A 30 -10.71 -13.16 -1.60
N LEU A 31 -10.83 -12.43 -2.71
CA LEU A 31 -9.72 -11.76 -3.37
C LEU A 31 -9.05 -10.73 -2.45
N GLN A 32 -9.82 -9.93 -1.72
CA GLN A 32 -9.27 -8.95 -0.78
C GLN A 32 -8.41 -9.58 0.31
N ARG A 33 -8.89 -10.68 0.89
CA ARG A 33 -8.13 -11.43 1.92
C ARG A 33 -6.86 -12.05 1.35
N TRP A 34 -6.95 -12.66 0.18
CA TRP A 34 -5.79 -13.29 -0.48
C TRP A 34 -4.75 -12.27 -0.92
N SER A 35 -5.20 -11.11 -1.42
CA SER A 35 -4.32 -9.99 -1.80
C SER A 35 -3.89 -9.13 -0.61
N ARG A 36 -4.31 -9.45 0.61
CA ARG A 36 -4.05 -8.67 1.84
C ARG A 36 -4.48 -7.20 1.76
N ILE A 37 -5.41 -6.86 0.88
CA ILE A 37 -5.94 -5.49 0.72
C ILE A 37 -6.62 -5.04 2.02
N ASP A 38 -7.31 -5.95 2.70
CA ASP A 38 -7.92 -5.67 4.02
C ASP A 38 -6.87 -5.24 5.06
N ALA A 39 -5.67 -5.83 5.01
CA ALA A 39 -4.59 -5.48 5.92
C ALA A 39 -4.00 -4.09 5.58
N LEU A 40 -3.92 -3.75 4.30
CA LEU A 40 -3.51 -2.42 3.83
C LEU A 40 -4.54 -1.35 4.22
N ASP A 41 -5.83 -1.60 4.01
CA ASP A 41 -6.91 -0.69 4.42
C ASP A 41 -6.86 -0.45 5.94
N GLY A 42 -6.67 -1.50 6.73
CA GLY A 42 -6.49 -1.38 8.17
C GLY A 42 -5.23 -0.59 8.56
N PHE A 43 -4.12 -0.77 7.84
CA PHE A 43 -2.91 0.02 8.03
C PHE A 43 -3.17 1.50 7.75
N LEU A 44 -3.79 1.83 6.61
CA LEU A 44 -4.09 3.22 6.22
C LEU A 44 -5.04 3.88 7.23
N ALA A 45 -6.07 3.16 7.69
CA ALA A 45 -7.01 3.68 8.69
C ALA A 45 -6.33 4.05 10.02
N ARG A 46 -5.32 3.26 10.46
CA ARG A 46 -4.57 3.53 11.69
C ARG A 46 -3.49 4.60 11.55
N ASN A 47 -3.11 4.96 10.32
CA ASN A 47 -1.99 5.85 10.02
C ASN A 47 -2.40 7.08 9.21
N GLY A 48 -3.68 7.44 9.21
CA GLY A 48 -4.20 8.61 8.47
C GLY A 48 -3.61 9.94 8.93
N ASP A 49 -3.00 9.99 10.11
CA ASP A 49 -2.26 11.13 10.67
C ASP A 49 -0.86 11.29 10.06
N ALA A 50 -0.28 10.25 9.48
CA ALA A 50 1.08 10.26 8.97
C ALA A 50 1.16 10.70 7.50
N ARG A 51 2.19 11.48 7.17
CA ARG A 51 2.51 11.94 5.80
C ARG A 51 4.01 11.84 5.53
N GLY A 52 4.38 11.81 4.25
CA GLY A 52 5.78 11.82 3.82
C GLY A 52 6.61 10.71 4.47
N LEU A 53 7.79 11.06 4.98
CA LEU A 53 8.73 10.11 5.59
C LEU A 53 8.16 9.37 6.81
N ALA A 54 7.28 10.02 7.58
CA ALA A 54 6.65 9.37 8.74
C ALA A 54 5.75 8.21 8.29
N LEU A 55 4.98 8.39 7.22
CA LEU A 55 4.16 7.33 6.64
C LEU A 55 5.04 6.21 6.07
N ALA A 56 6.11 6.56 5.35
CA ALA A 56 7.06 5.60 4.79
C ALA A 56 7.70 4.71 5.87
N ARG A 57 8.17 5.30 6.98
CA ARG A 57 8.70 4.55 8.13
C ARG A 57 7.68 3.59 8.74
N ARG A 58 6.44 4.06 8.94
CA ARG A 58 5.37 3.20 9.47
C ARG A 58 5.01 2.07 8.49
N ALA A 59 5.07 2.33 7.18
CA ALA A 59 4.83 1.34 6.14
C ALA A 59 5.94 0.26 6.13
N LEU A 60 7.22 0.66 6.18
CA LEU A 60 8.34 -0.28 6.28
C LEU A 60 8.22 -1.17 7.52
N ALA A 61 7.90 -0.58 8.68
CA ALA A 61 7.65 -1.34 9.91
C ALA A 61 6.47 -2.32 9.77
N PHE A 62 5.35 -1.89 9.17
CA PHE A 62 4.19 -2.74 8.91
C PHE A 62 4.52 -3.91 7.97
N LEU A 63 5.40 -3.69 6.99
CA LEU A 63 5.86 -4.70 6.04
C LEU A 63 6.98 -5.59 6.63
N GLY A 64 7.45 -5.30 7.85
CA GLY A 64 8.56 -6.01 8.48
C GLY A 64 9.91 -5.75 7.81
N VAL A 65 10.03 -4.65 7.06
CA VAL A 65 11.25 -4.29 6.33
C VAL A 65 12.14 -3.43 7.22
N SER A 66 13.36 -3.89 7.45
CA SER A 66 14.40 -3.15 8.16
C SER A 66 15.51 -2.78 7.16
N PRO A 67 15.49 -1.59 6.56
CA PRO A 67 16.51 -1.18 5.60
C PRO A 67 17.86 -1.07 6.31
N VAL A 68 18.90 -1.62 5.67
CA VAL A 68 20.28 -1.56 6.16
C VAL A 68 21.07 -0.63 5.27
N VAL A 69 21.76 0.35 5.87
CA VAL A 69 22.66 1.23 5.14
C VAL A 69 24.04 0.59 5.11
N THR A 70 24.46 0.13 3.94
CA THR A 70 25.74 -0.56 3.75
C THR A 70 26.87 0.37 3.28
N GLY A 71 26.56 1.63 2.93
CA GLY A 71 27.53 2.64 2.52
C GLY A 71 26.87 3.87 1.87
N GLY A 72 27.67 4.86 1.50
CA GLY A 72 27.23 6.02 0.71
C GLY A 72 26.75 7.22 1.54
N LEU A 73 26.61 7.09 2.86
CA LEU A 73 26.28 8.19 3.76
C LEU A 73 27.30 9.35 3.67
N GLN A 74 28.57 9.03 3.38
CA GLN A 74 29.61 10.04 3.17
C GLN A 74 29.36 10.95 1.96
N HIS A 75 28.48 10.54 1.04
CA HIS A 75 28.10 11.33 -0.14
C HIS A 75 26.85 12.18 0.11
N VAL A 76 26.17 11.99 1.24
CA VAL A 76 24.98 12.78 1.60
C VAL A 76 25.46 14.05 2.30
N PRO A 77 25.19 15.24 1.74
CA PRO A 77 25.60 16.48 2.38
C PRO A 77 24.85 16.67 3.70
N PRO A 78 25.52 17.18 4.77
CA PRO A 78 24.88 17.36 6.08
C PRO A 78 23.77 18.42 6.05
N ARG A 79 23.82 19.34 5.07
CA ARG A 79 22.82 20.39 4.80
C ARG A 79 22.79 20.70 3.31
N GLY A 80 21.64 21.16 2.82
CA GLY A 80 21.46 21.53 1.42
C GLY A 80 20.71 20.46 0.62
N ALA A 81 20.56 20.70 -0.68
CA ALA A 81 19.85 19.79 -1.58
C ALA A 81 20.66 18.51 -1.83
N CYS A 82 19.98 17.37 -1.88
CA CYS A 82 20.53 16.06 -2.23
C CYS A 82 19.56 15.40 -3.21
N LEU A 83 20.09 14.86 -4.31
CA LEU A 83 19.32 14.04 -5.24
C LEU A 83 19.60 12.57 -4.94
N ILE A 84 18.55 11.84 -4.58
CA ILE A 84 18.60 10.39 -4.38
C ILE A 84 18.03 9.73 -5.63
N VAL A 85 18.80 8.85 -6.27
CA VAL A 85 18.37 8.08 -7.43
C VAL A 85 18.32 6.61 -7.03
N ALA A 86 17.11 6.09 -6.85
CA ALA A 86 16.88 4.67 -6.61
C ALA A 86 16.40 4.03 -7.93
N ASN A 87 17.16 3.07 -8.46
CA ASN A 87 16.72 2.28 -9.62
C ASN A 87 15.89 1.09 -9.14
N HIS A 88 14.82 0.78 -9.85
CA HIS A 88 13.84 -0.23 -9.44
C HIS A 88 13.79 -1.37 -10.45
N PRO A 89 14.23 -2.60 -10.12
CA PRO A 89 14.07 -3.73 -11.01
C PRO A 89 12.64 -4.29 -10.98
N SER A 90 11.93 -4.17 -9.85
CA SER A 90 10.55 -4.67 -9.67
C SER A 90 9.96 -4.37 -8.27
N GLY A 91 8.82 -3.66 -8.17
CA GLY A 91 7.86 -3.74 -7.04
C GLY A 91 8.07 -2.96 -5.73
N ALA A 92 7.49 -1.76 -5.63
CA ALA A 92 6.94 -1.02 -4.47
C ALA A 92 7.75 -0.77 -3.18
N LEU A 93 8.60 -1.69 -2.71
CA LEU A 93 9.33 -1.55 -1.45
C LEU A 93 10.49 -0.55 -1.53
N ASP A 94 11.25 -0.60 -2.62
CA ASP A 94 12.35 0.34 -2.89
C ASP A 94 11.85 1.78 -3.06
N ALA A 95 10.58 1.97 -3.41
CA ALA A 95 9.97 3.29 -3.52
C ALA A 95 9.59 3.90 -2.16
N LEU A 96 9.56 3.11 -1.08
CA LEU A 96 9.27 3.55 0.28
C LEU A 96 10.53 3.87 1.10
N ALA A 97 11.70 3.36 0.70
CA ALA A 97 12.95 3.45 1.43
C ALA A 97 13.87 4.56 0.92
#